data_AF-A0A7X4JK81-F1
#
_entry.id   AF-A0A7X4JK81-F1
#
_cell.length_a   1.000
_cell.length_b   1.000
_cell.length_c   1.000
_cell.angle_alpha   90.00
_cell.angle_beta   90.00
_cell.angle_gamma   90.00
#
_symmetry.space_group_name_H-M   'P 1'
#
loop_
_entity.id
_entity.type
_entity.pdbx_description
1 polymer ?
#
loop_
_entity_poly.entity_id
_entity_poly.type
_entity_poly.pdbx_seq_one_letter_code
_entity_poly.pdbx_strand_id
1 'polypeptide(L)' 'MRDIKPTHKPIKTFYAELKQYENLGATNETEIRLAFATLLQHYARQNNLTLICEKPLRTP' A
#
# COMPACT_ATOMS: atom_id res chain seq x y z
N MET A 1 -2.09 12.96 13.95
CA MET A 1 -1.86 12.31 12.64
C MET A 1 -0.75 13.09 11.95
N ARG A 2 0.42 12.49 11.68
CA ARG A 2 1.48 13.19 10.95
C ARG A 2 0.99 13.53 9.54
N ASP A 3 1.29 14.74 9.06
CA ASP A 3 0.95 15.14 7.70
C ASP A 3 1.58 14.18 6.69
N ILE A 4 0.77 13.58 5.82
CA ILE A 4 1.25 12.72 4.74
C ILE A 4 1.71 13.63 3.60
N LYS A 5 3.02 13.65 3.31
CA LYS A 5 3.60 14.50 2.25
C LYS A 5 4.14 13.64 1.09
N PRO A 6 4.00 14.09 -0.17
CA PRO A 6 4.58 13.39 -1.33
C PRO A 6 6.09 13.18 -1.26
N THR A 7 6.79 14.02 -0.48
CA THR A 7 8.24 13.94 -0.28
C THR A 7 8.66 12.80 0.65
N HIS A 8 7.73 12.20 1.39
CA HIS A 8 8.01 11.13 2.33
C HIS A 8 8.51 9.88 1.60
N LYS A 9 9.58 9.27 2.14
CA LYS A 9 10.13 8.00 1.65
C LYS A 9 9.05 6.93 1.40
N PRO A 10 8.11 6.63 2.33
CA PRO A 10 7.06 5.63 2.08
C PRO A 10 6.17 5.96 0.87
N ILE A 11 5.89 7.24 0.61
CA ILE A 11 5.08 7.66 -0.55
C ILE A 11 5.87 7.49 -1.85
N LYS A 12 7.15 7.89 -1.87
CA LYS A 12 8.03 7.67 -3.02
C LYS A 12 8.19 6.17 -3.34
N THR A 13 8.34 5.35 -2.30
CA THR A 13 8.40 3.88 -2.45
C THR A 13 7.11 3.34 -3.07
N PHE A 14 5.95 3.76 -2.57
CA PHE A 14 4.65 3.34 -3.12
C PHE A 14 4.55 3.64 -4.62
N TYR A 15 4.87 4.86 -5.06
CA TYR A 15 4.81 5.19 -6.50
C TYR A 15 5.88 4.46 -7.33
N ALA A 16 7.05 4.18 -6.76
CA ALA A 16 8.06 3.36 -7.43
C ALA A 16 7.58 1.91 -7.63
N GLU A 17 6.90 1.34 -6.64
CA GLU A 17 6.26 0.02 -6.74
C GLU A 17 5.16 0.04 -7.81
N LEU A 18 4.27 1.03 -7.83
CA LEU A 18 3.23 1.13 -8.85
C LEU A 18 3.81 1.12 -10.28
N LYS A 19 4.93 1.82 -10.50
CA LYS A 19 5.62 1.81 -11.80
C LYS A 19 6.18 0.42 -12.15
N GLN A 20 6.62 -0.35 -11.15
CA GLN A 20 7.06 -1.73 -11.37
C GLN A 20 5.88 -2.64 -11.72
N TYR A 21 4.74 -2.51 -11.04
CA TYR A 21 3.52 -3.24 -11.39
C TYR A 21 3.08 -2.93 -12.82
N GLU A 22 3.07 -1.65 -13.21
CA GLU A 22 2.74 -1.22 -14.58
C GLU A 22 3.66 -1.86 -15.62
N ASN A 23 4.98 -1.89 -15.37
CA ASN A 23 5.95 -2.56 -16.25
C ASN A 23 5.70 -4.07 -16.39
N LEU A 24 5.06 -4.70 -15.40
CA LEU A 24 4.69 -6.12 -15.39
C LEU A 24 3.29 -6.37 -15.97
N GLY A 25 2.61 -5.33 -16.46
CA GLY A 25 1.22 -5.41 -16.96
C GLY A 25 0.17 -5.46 -15.86
N ALA A 26 0.57 -5.37 -14.59
CA ALA A 26 -0.31 -5.31 -13.44
C ALA A 26 -0.82 -3.88 -13.24
N THR A 27 -2.10 -3.66 -13.51
CA THR A 27 -2.70 -2.32 -13.58
C THR A 27 -4.05 -2.23 -12.87
N ASN A 28 -4.63 -3.37 -12.45
CA ASN A 28 -5.90 -3.36 -11.74
C ASN A 28 -5.70 -3.23 -10.22
N GLU A 29 -6.76 -2.78 -9.54
CA GLU A 29 -6.76 -2.48 -8.11
C GLU A 29 -6.32 -3.68 -7.24
N THR A 30 -6.70 -4.89 -7.65
CA THR A 30 -6.37 -6.13 -6.91
C THR A 30 -4.89 -6.46 -6.96
N GLU A 31 -4.25 -6.19 -8.09
CA GLU A 31 -2.82 -6.45 -8.30
C GLU A 31 -1.95 -5.48 -7.51
N ILE A 32 -2.35 -4.20 -7.45
CA ILE A 32 -1.59 -3.15 -6.73
C ILE A 32 -1.94 -3.07 -5.24
N ARG A 33 -2.97 -3.79 -4.78
CA ARG A 33 -3.45 -3.79 -3.39
C ARG A 33 -2.33 -3.99 -2.37
N LEU A 34 -1.37 -4.87 -2.67
CA LEU A 34 -0.27 -5.16 -1.73
C LEU A 34 0.63 -3.93 -1.50
N ALA A 35 0.92 -3.15 -2.55
CA ALA A 35 1.68 -1.91 -2.44
C ALA A 35 0.94 -0.90 -1.56
N PHE A 36 -0.38 -0.79 -1.75
CA PHE A 36 -1.22 0.12 -0.97
C PHE A 36 -1.34 -0.32 0.51
N ALA A 37 -1.56 -1.61 0.77
CA ALA A 37 -1.60 -2.16 2.12
C ALA A 37 -0.27 -1.93 2.86
N THR A 38 0.86 -2.07 2.17
CA THR A 38 2.19 -1.79 2.71
C THR A 38 2.34 -0.32 3.14
N LEU A 39 1.87 0.61 2.30
CA LEU A 39 1.84 2.03 2.62
C LEU A 39 0.98 2.33 3.86
N LEU A 40 -0.23 1.78 3.91
CA LEU A 40 -1.14 1.96 5.05
C LEU A 40 -0.56 1.36 6.33
N GLN A 41 0.08 0.20 6.25
CA GLN A 41 0.71 -0.47 7.39
C GLN A 41 1.84 0.38 7.97
N HIS A 42 2.61 1.07 7.12
CA HIS A 42 3.64 2.01 7.57
C HIS A 42 3.05 3.14 8.43
N TYR A 43 2.01 3.81 7.92
CA TYR A 43 1.39 4.92 8.65
C TYR A 43 0.59 4.47 9.86
N ALA A 44 -0.03 3.29 9.83
CA ALA A 44 -0.69 2.69 10.99
C ALA A 44 0.33 2.51 12.14
N ARG A 45 1.49 1.90 11.86
CA ARG A 45 2.56 1.72 12.86
C ARG A 45 3.04 3.04 13.46
N GLN A 46 3.18 4.08 12.63
CA GLN A 46 3.59 5.42 13.10
C GLN A 46 2.56 6.09 14.03
N ASN A 47 1.30 5.66 13.99
CA ASN A 47 0.23 6.19 14.84
C ASN A 47 -0.20 5.16 15.91
N ASN A 48 0.61 4.12 16.16
CA ASN A 48 0.30 3.07 17.13
C ASN A 48 -1.00 2.30 16.82
N LEU A 49 -1.34 2.19 15.53
CA LEU A 49 -2.49 1.48 15.00
C LEU A 49 -2.06 0.17 14.32
N THR A 50 -3.00 -0.77 14.23
CA THR A 50 -2.82 -2.02 13.48
C THR A 50 -3.70 -1.98 12.23
N LEU A 51 -3.10 -2.22 11.06
CA LEU A 51 -3.86 -2.37 9.82
C LEU A 51 -4.48 -3.77 9.78
N ILE A 52 -5.79 -3.84 9.60
CA ILE A 52 -6.51 -5.09 9.35
C ILE A 52 -6.84 -5.12 7.86
N CYS A 53 -6.20 -6.03 7.13
CA CYS A 53 -6.48 -6.21 5.70
C CYS A 53 -7.84 -6.89 5.48
N GLU A 54 -8.37 -6.74 4.27
CA GLU A 54 -9.57 -7.43 3.82
C GLU A 54 -9.49 -8.95 4.03
N LYS A 55 -10.62 -9.55 4.38
CA LYS A 55 -10.75 -11.01 4.44
C LYS A 55 -11.29 -11.49 3.10
N PRO A 56 -10.71 -12.54 2.50
CA PRO A 56 -11.28 -13.14 1.31
C PRO A 56 -12.70 -13.64 1.63
N LEU A 57 -13.66 -13.33 0.75
CA LEU A 57 -15.06 -13.75 0.91
C LEU A 57 -15.25 -15.26 0.80
N ARG A 58 -14.28 -15.98 0.24
CA ARG A 58 -14.27 -17.43 0.14
C ARG A 58 -12.95 -17.95 0.70
N THR A 59 -13.02 -18.72 1.78
CA THR A 59 -11.99 -19.70 2.11
C THR A 59 -12.10 -20.89 1.15
N PRO A 60 -10.98 -21.54 0.78
CA PRO A 60 -11.01 -22.73 -0.08
C PRO A 60 -11.91 -23.84 0.47
#